data_AF-A0A015J9G9-F1
#
_entry.id   AF-A0A015J9G9-F1
#
_cell.length_a   1.000
_cell.length_b   1.000
_cell.length_c   1.000
_cell.angle_alpha   90.00
_cell.angle_beta   90.00
_cell.angle_gamma   90.00
#
_symmetry.space_group_name_H-M   'P 1'
#
loop_
_entity.id
_entity.type
_entity.pdbx_description
1 polymer ?
#
loop_
_entity_poly.entity_id
_entity_poly.type
_entity_poly.pdbx_seq_one_letter_code
_entity_poly.pdbx_strand_id
1 'polypeptide(L)'
;MEFNISTDSFVNLTYLLDKKNNYDVKIKVGKENDIEEFQAHSNVLSSRSIHFQLALLNQLNESGLFILEEPNISPSIFKILLKYIYSGKLTLNKKVKCFYVIIAAYELQLKNVAEYLEKYLKENDSAWKFPKDFFIISEQKQLKRFEEQALELACINPRIIFKSKDFLQLNERFLIQLLKRDDLEMNEIEILNYLIKWGIANTNPTLNNVEKRFYFKEPNLNINTKKWTAIDFMNMEKTLRNCIPHIRFFQMSPENYKLFQDKFKNILPIELDEEIMQHFKEYNPLVKPSSNKNILPPRSSVYQFDSNIINAKDAALIASWIDGIDNGNNRKLKKRYQFKNIPFKFDCIYRGSIDGFDNYYYEKNLFKYNRIVVLIKVRDSEEIIGVYNPFGWGINYGLYLRFKLFKDVISQYFIFSLTNRANPILSYHKKGIMSKISNDGCILFGDSDLSINGSYCTSKQHSYKKKIIDKESFEMAELEQMIGHVQTRLDIAIAINLNLLK
;
A
#
# COMPACT_ATOMS: atom_id res chain seq x y z
N MET A 1 -13.78 14.21 -20.97
CA MET A 1 -14.85 14.25 -19.97
C MET A 1 -15.50 15.61 -20.10
N GLU A 2 -16.82 15.62 -20.12
CA GLU A 2 -17.58 16.83 -20.31
C GLU A 2 -18.56 16.93 -19.16
N PHE A 3 -18.55 18.08 -18.50
CA PHE A 3 -19.30 18.33 -17.28
C PHE A 3 -20.25 19.49 -17.55
N ASN A 4 -21.54 19.23 -17.36
CA ASN A 4 -22.54 20.28 -17.35
C ASN A 4 -22.72 20.74 -15.89
N ILE A 5 -22.16 21.91 -15.57
CA ILE A 5 -22.08 22.44 -14.20
C ILE A 5 -23.17 23.49 -13.95
N SER A 6 -23.99 23.81 -14.96
CA SER A 6 -24.98 24.90 -14.88
C SER A 6 -26.22 24.53 -14.07
N THR A 7 -26.54 25.35 -13.06
CA THR A 7 -27.80 25.30 -12.30
C THR A 7 -28.81 26.38 -12.72
N ASP A 8 -28.37 27.42 -13.45
CA ASP A 8 -29.21 28.52 -13.95
C ASP A 8 -29.36 28.48 -15.48
N SER A 9 -30.25 29.29 -16.07
CA SER A 9 -30.39 29.43 -17.52
C SER A 9 -29.16 30.11 -18.14
N PHE A 10 -28.09 29.35 -18.34
CA PHE A 10 -26.89 29.83 -19.02
C PHE A 10 -27.15 30.03 -20.50
N VAL A 11 -27.14 31.29 -20.95
CA VAL A 11 -27.03 31.61 -22.38
C VAL A 11 -25.60 31.30 -22.81
N ASN A 12 -25.45 30.47 -23.84
CA ASN A 12 -24.16 30.14 -24.43
C ASN A 12 -23.71 31.29 -25.35
N LEU A 13 -22.61 31.96 -24.98
CA LEU A 13 -22.06 33.13 -25.66
C LEU A 13 -20.74 32.82 -26.40
N THR A 14 -20.35 31.55 -26.57
CA THR A 14 -19.05 31.20 -27.18
C THR A 14 -18.83 31.78 -28.58
N TYR A 15 -19.91 32.06 -29.32
CA TYR A 15 -19.81 32.70 -30.63
C TYR A 15 -19.11 34.08 -30.57
N LEU A 16 -19.25 34.83 -29.45
CA LEU A 16 -18.55 36.09 -29.23
C LEU A 16 -17.04 35.86 -29.07
N LEU A 17 -16.67 34.84 -28.28
CA LEU A 17 -15.28 34.46 -28.06
C LEU A 17 -14.58 34.00 -29.35
N ASP A 18 -15.29 33.24 -30.19
CA ASP A 18 -14.75 32.69 -31.45
C ASP A 18 -14.60 33.75 -32.54
N LYS A 19 -15.53 34.71 -32.63
CA LYS A 19 -15.49 35.79 -33.64
C LYS A 19 -14.46 36.87 -33.33
N LYS A 20 -14.07 37.05 -32.06
CA LYS A 20 -13.11 38.08 -31.62
C LYS A 20 -13.49 39.51 -32.02
N ASN A 21 -14.77 39.78 -32.23
CA ASN A 21 -15.27 41.12 -32.57
C ASN A 21 -15.75 41.83 -31.30
N ASN A 22 -15.57 43.16 -31.23
CA ASN A 22 -16.04 44.01 -30.13
C ASN A 22 -15.51 43.61 -28.74
N TYR A 23 -14.32 43.00 -28.68
CA TYR A 23 -13.64 42.77 -27.40
C TYR A 23 -13.18 44.11 -26.81
N ASP A 24 -13.33 44.25 -25.51
CA ASP A 24 -12.94 45.43 -24.73
C ASP A 24 -11.95 45.07 -23.60
N VAL A 25 -11.59 43.79 -23.47
CA VAL A 25 -10.61 43.30 -22.50
C VAL A 25 -9.51 42.51 -23.21
N LYS A 26 -8.25 42.78 -22.84
CA LYS A 26 -7.09 41.93 -23.09
C LYS A 26 -6.57 41.37 -21.79
N ILE A 27 -6.34 40.06 -21.75
CA ILE A 27 -5.83 39.36 -20.57
C ILE A 27 -4.52 38.68 -20.94
N LYS A 28 -3.42 39.10 -20.32
CA LYS A 28 -2.13 38.42 -20.44
C LYS A 28 -2.07 37.31 -19.40
N VAL A 29 -1.91 36.08 -19.83
CA VAL A 29 -1.99 34.91 -18.96
C VAL A 29 -0.68 34.15 -18.99
N GLY A 30 -0.26 33.66 -17.83
CA GLY A 30 0.96 32.87 -17.68
C GLY A 30 2.19 33.71 -17.36
N LYS A 31 3.34 33.04 -17.29
CA LYS A 31 4.61 33.63 -16.84
C LYS A 31 5.79 33.08 -17.63
N GLU A 32 6.88 33.83 -17.61
CA GLU A 32 8.16 33.45 -18.25
C GLU A 32 7.97 33.14 -19.74
N ASN A 33 8.21 31.89 -20.16
CA ASN A 33 8.18 31.47 -21.56
C ASN A 33 6.81 30.93 -22.01
N ASP A 34 5.81 30.86 -21.12
CA ASP A 34 4.47 30.36 -21.42
C ASP A 34 3.43 31.46 -21.17
N ILE A 35 3.47 32.50 -22.02
CA ILE A 35 2.58 33.66 -21.96
C ILE A 35 1.70 33.71 -23.23
N GLU A 36 0.39 33.87 -23.07
CA GLU A 36 -0.56 34.06 -24.16
C GLU A 36 -1.50 35.23 -23.84
N GLU A 37 -1.85 36.02 -24.86
CA GLU A 37 -2.83 37.11 -24.75
C GLU A 37 -4.21 36.63 -25.21
N PHE A 38 -5.23 36.85 -24.37
CA PHE A 38 -6.61 36.52 -24.64
C PHE A 38 -7.45 37.78 -24.82
N GLN A 39 -8.34 37.77 -25.81
CA GLN A 39 -9.34 38.81 -26.05
C GLN A 39 -10.68 38.37 -25.46
N ALA A 40 -11.35 39.25 -24.72
CA ALA A 40 -12.59 38.94 -24.03
C ALA A 40 -13.50 40.17 -23.87
N HIS A 41 -14.70 39.95 -23.32
CA HIS A 41 -15.76 40.94 -23.15
C HIS A 41 -16.02 41.18 -21.66
N SER A 42 -15.91 42.44 -21.23
CA SER A 42 -15.99 42.85 -19.82
C SER A 42 -17.32 42.45 -19.17
N ASN A 43 -18.43 42.61 -19.89
CA ASN A 43 -19.78 42.24 -19.44
C ASN A 43 -19.94 40.72 -19.22
N VAL A 44 -19.36 39.88 -20.06
CA VAL A 44 -19.41 38.41 -19.91
C VAL A 44 -18.53 37.97 -18.74
N LEU A 45 -17.32 38.54 -18.62
CA LEU A 45 -16.39 38.20 -17.53
C LEU A 45 -16.97 38.61 -16.16
N SER A 46 -17.38 39.88 -16.02
CA SER A 46 -17.89 40.44 -14.75
C SER A 46 -19.20 39.80 -14.28
N SER A 47 -20.06 39.34 -15.20
CA SER A 47 -21.31 38.65 -14.83
C SER A 47 -21.11 37.20 -14.38
N ARG A 48 -19.94 36.60 -14.63
CA ARG A 48 -19.69 35.16 -14.46
C ARG A 48 -18.49 34.84 -13.55
N SER A 49 -17.75 35.85 -13.11
CA SER A 49 -16.61 35.72 -12.21
C SER A 49 -16.49 36.96 -11.33
N ILE A 50 -16.55 36.76 -10.02
CA ILE A 50 -16.38 37.85 -9.03
C ILE A 50 -14.98 38.46 -9.14
N HIS A 51 -13.97 37.64 -9.43
CA HIS A 51 -12.60 38.12 -9.68
C HIS A 51 -12.57 39.15 -10.80
N PHE A 52 -13.14 38.82 -11.97
CA PHE A 52 -13.18 39.76 -13.07
C PHE A 52 -14.14 40.93 -12.84
N GLN A 53 -15.23 40.72 -12.11
CA GLN A 53 -16.10 41.82 -11.69
C GLN A 53 -15.30 42.89 -10.95
N LEU A 54 -14.49 42.48 -9.97
CA LEU A 54 -13.63 43.38 -9.19
C LEU A 54 -12.48 43.96 -10.01
N ALA A 55 -11.81 43.13 -10.82
CA ALA A 55 -10.68 43.55 -11.64
C ALA A 55 -11.07 44.60 -12.69
N LEU A 56 -12.32 44.58 -13.16
CA LEU A 56 -12.84 45.53 -14.16
C LEU A 56 -13.46 46.80 -13.56
N LEU A 57 -13.49 46.94 -12.22
CA LEU A 57 -14.01 48.18 -11.58
C LEU A 57 -13.09 49.39 -11.77
N ASN A 58 -11.81 49.19 -12.08
CA ASN A 58 -10.83 50.24 -12.26
C ASN A 58 -9.93 49.94 -13.47
N GLN A 59 -9.58 50.98 -14.23
CA GLN A 59 -8.66 51.01 -15.39
C GLN A 59 -9.29 50.81 -16.78
N LEU A 60 -9.79 51.91 -17.34
CA LEU A 60 -9.72 52.11 -18.79
C LEU A 60 -8.34 52.69 -19.12
N ASN A 61 -7.62 52.08 -20.05
CA ASN A 61 -6.44 52.72 -20.62
C ASN A 61 -6.86 53.88 -21.57
N GLU A 62 -5.92 54.69 -22.03
CA GLU A 62 -6.18 55.82 -22.96
C GLU A 62 -6.83 55.39 -24.30
N SER A 63 -6.82 54.09 -24.61
CA SER A 63 -7.44 53.49 -25.80
C SER A 63 -8.82 52.88 -25.55
N GLY A 64 -9.38 53.02 -24.34
CA GLY A 64 -10.70 52.51 -23.98
C GLY A 64 -10.77 51.00 -23.73
N LEU A 65 -9.63 50.34 -23.52
CA LEU A 65 -9.50 48.88 -23.37
C LEU A 65 -8.98 48.50 -21.98
N PHE A 66 -9.55 47.45 -21.39
CA PHE A 66 -9.07 46.88 -20.12
C PHE A 66 -7.88 45.95 -20.38
N ILE A 67 -6.80 46.08 -19.59
CA ILE A 67 -5.64 45.19 -19.64
C ILE A 67 -5.50 44.50 -18.28
N LEU A 68 -5.68 43.18 -18.26
CA LEU A 68 -5.58 42.35 -17.06
C LEU A 68 -4.39 41.40 -17.18
N GLU A 69 -3.85 40.96 -16.04
CA GLU A 69 -2.74 40.02 -15.98
C GLU A 69 -3.06 38.87 -15.01
N GLU A 70 -2.90 37.63 -15.48
CA GLU A 70 -3.15 36.39 -14.72
C GLU A 70 -1.90 35.50 -14.75
N PRO A 71 -0.82 35.88 -14.04
CA PRO A 71 0.49 35.23 -14.18
C PRO A 71 0.57 33.82 -13.55
N ASN A 72 -0.35 33.49 -12.64
CA ASN A 72 -0.33 32.21 -11.91
C ASN A 72 -1.12 31.10 -12.61
N ILE A 73 -1.87 31.42 -13.67
CA ILE A 73 -2.68 30.47 -14.43
C ILE A 73 -1.96 30.19 -15.75
N SER A 74 -1.82 28.92 -16.13
CA SER A 74 -1.26 28.61 -17.45
C SER A 74 -2.27 28.93 -18.57
N PRO A 75 -1.80 29.40 -19.74
CA PRO A 75 -2.67 29.70 -20.88
C PRO A 75 -3.64 28.57 -21.23
N SER A 76 -3.14 27.33 -21.20
CA SER A 76 -3.95 26.13 -21.52
C SER A 76 -5.12 25.90 -20.55
N ILE A 77 -4.94 26.18 -19.25
CA ILE A 77 -5.98 26.04 -18.24
C ILE A 77 -6.93 27.24 -18.30
N PHE A 78 -6.38 28.44 -18.47
CA PHE A 78 -7.18 29.65 -18.62
C PHE A 78 -8.14 29.55 -19.81
N LYS A 79 -7.68 29.05 -20.95
CA LYS A 79 -8.52 28.83 -22.14
C LYS A 79 -9.73 27.93 -21.86
N ILE A 80 -9.58 26.92 -21.00
CA ILE A 80 -10.68 26.03 -20.59
C ILE A 80 -11.69 26.81 -19.74
N LEU A 81 -11.20 27.56 -18.74
CA LEU A 81 -12.04 28.34 -17.83
C LEU A 81 -12.72 29.51 -18.54
N LEU A 82 -12.05 30.17 -19.48
CA LEU A 82 -12.62 31.20 -20.33
C LEU A 82 -13.78 30.65 -21.15
N LYS A 83 -13.62 29.47 -21.78
CA LYS A 83 -14.74 28.81 -22.48
C LYS A 83 -15.89 28.47 -21.54
N TYR A 84 -15.61 28.03 -20.31
CA TYR A 84 -16.63 27.80 -19.29
C TYR A 84 -17.38 29.10 -18.95
N ILE A 85 -16.68 30.22 -18.74
CA ILE A 85 -17.30 31.52 -18.45
C ILE A 85 -18.34 31.90 -19.52
N TYR A 86 -18.03 31.65 -20.80
CA TYR A 86 -18.93 31.95 -21.92
C TYR A 86 -20.06 30.94 -22.12
N SER A 87 -19.83 29.66 -21.84
CA SER A 87 -20.77 28.57 -22.19
C SER A 87 -21.55 27.97 -21.03
N GLY A 88 -21.07 28.11 -19.80
CA GLY A 88 -21.53 27.34 -18.63
C GLY A 88 -21.12 25.87 -18.63
N LYS A 89 -20.40 25.41 -19.67
CA LYS A 89 -20.02 24.01 -19.85
C LYS A 89 -18.53 23.84 -19.64
N LEU A 90 -18.14 22.91 -18.77
CA LEU A 90 -16.74 22.62 -18.52
C LEU A 90 -16.33 21.33 -19.25
N THR A 91 -15.45 21.48 -20.23
CA THR A 91 -14.95 20.35 -21.02
C THR A 91 -13.48 20.08 -20.70
N LEU A 92 -13.19 18.95 -20.06
CA LEU A 92 -11.84 18.53 -19.69
C LEU A 92 -11.38 17.34 -20.54
N ASN A 93 -10.27 17.51 -21.25
CA ASN A 93 -9.63 16.39 -21.94
C ASN A 93 -8.91 15.46 -20.93
N LYS A 94 -8.60 14.22 -21.33
CA LYS A 94 -7.92 13.25 -20.45
C LYS A 94 -6.49 13.67 -20.06
N LYS A 95 -5.87 14.64 -20.74
CA LYS A 95 -4.50 15.10 -20.45
C LYS A 95 -4.48 16.25 -19.42
N VAL A 96 -5.55 17.02 -19.29
CA VAL A 96 -5.66 18.15 -18.35
C VAL A 96 -5.59 17.65 -16.91
N LYS A 97 -4.76 18.31 -16.08
CA LYS A 97 -4.65 18.01 -14.66
C LYS A 97 -5.79 18.74 -13.92
N CYS A 98 -6.74 17.98 -13.38
CA CYS A 98 -7.95 18.54 -12.75
C CYS A 98 -7.62 19.49 -11.60
N PHE A 99 -6.61 19.18 -10.78
CA PHE A 99 -6.19 20.05 -9.67
C PHE A 99 -5.73 21.45 -10.11
N TYR A 100 -5.08 21.60 -11.27
CA TYR A 100 -4.75 22.93 -11.78
C TYR A 100 -5.98 23.71 -12.25
N VAL A 101 -7.01 23.01 -12.74
CA VAL A 101 -8.30 23.67 -13.05
C VAL A 101 -8.97 24.14 -11.76
N ILE A 102 -8.93 23.34 -10.69
CA ILE A 102 -9.47 23.72 -9.37
C ILE A 102 -8.73 24.93 -8.81
N ILE A 103 -7.39 24.94 -8.83
CA ILE A 103 -6.58 26.06 -8.35
C ILE A 103 -6.90 27.35 -9.13
N ALA A 104 -6.92 27.28 -10.47
CA ALA A 104 -7.27 28.43 -11.30
C ALA A 104 -8.74 28.86 -11.12
N ALA A 105 -9.66 27.93 -10.84
CA ALA A 105 -11.03 28.26 -10.49
C ALA A 105 -11.13 28.99 -9.14
N TYR A 106 -10.28 28.67 -8.16
CA TYR A 106 -10.19 29.45 -6.93
C TYR A 106 -9.69 30.86 -7.16
N GLU A 107 -8.63 31.01 -7.96
CA GLU A 107 -8.06 32.31 -8.31
C GLU A 107 -9.08 33.19 -9.05
N LEU A 108 -9.79 32.64 -10.03
CA LEU A 108 -10.85 33.35 -10.77
C LEU A 108 -12.20 33.40 -10.04
N GLN A 109 -12.29 32.95 -8.79
CA GLN A 109 -13.51 32.91 -7.98
C GLN A 109 -14.70 32.19 -8.67
N LEU A 110 -14.41 31.13 -9.42
CA LEU A 110 -15.39 30.27 -10.11
C LEU A 110 -15.86 29.13 -9.19
N LYS A 111 -16.58 29.48 -8.12
CA LYS A 111 -17.00 28.56 -7.05
C LYS A 111 -17.64 27.27 -7.57
N ASN A 112 -18.59 27.37 -8.51
CA ASN A 112 -19.30 26.22 -9.07
C ASN A 112 -18.36 25.20 -9.75
N VAL A 113 -17.33 25.68 -10.45
CA VAL A 113 -16.34 24.82 -11.12
C VAL A 113 -15.52 24.07 -10.08
N ALA A 114 -15.03 24.79 -9.07
CA ALA A 114 -14.23 24.20 -8.01
C ALA A 114 -15.05 23.14 -7.26
N GLU A 115 -16.21 23.50 -6.71
CA GLU A 115 -17.05 22.58 -5.93
C GLU A 115 -17.45 21.32 -6.70
N TYR A 116 -17.80 21.47 -7.97
CA TYR A 116 -18.15 20.33 -8.82
C TYR A 116 -16.96 19.38 -9.03
N LEU A 117 -15.80 19.90 -9.44
CA LEU A 117 -14.62 19.07 -9.70
C LEU A 117 -14.12 18.40 -8.42
N GLU A 118 -14.25 19.09 -7.29
CA GLU A 118 -13.86 18.52 -6.01
C GLU A 118 -14.76 17.38 -5.57
N LYS A 119 -16.08 17.55 -5.69
CA LYS A 119 -17.03 16.48 -5.45
C LYS A 119 -16.71 15.27 -6.33
N TYR A 120 -16.51 15.52 -7.63
CA TYR A 120 -16.14 14.47 -8.59
C TYR A 120 -14.87 13.71 -8.20
N LEU A 121 -13.81 14.40 -7.75
CA LEU A 121 -12.56 13.76 -7.33
C LEU A 121 -12.69 12.98 -6.02
N LYS A 122 -13.50 13.47 -5.08
CA LYS A 122 -13.77 12.78 -3.80
C LYS A 122 -14.55 11.48 -4.01
N GLU A 123 -15.52 11.49 -4.90
CA GLU A 123 -16.40 10.35 -5.18
C GLU A 123 -15.78 9.34 -6.16
N ASN A 124 -14.62 9.64 -6.75
CA ASN A 124 -14.03 8.82 -7.81
C ASN A 124 -12.50 8.77 -7.78
N ASP A 125 -11.96 7.85 -6.97
CA ASP A 125 -10.51 7.62 -6.86
C ASP A 125 -9.84 7.32 -8.22
N SER A 126 -10.55 6.69 -9.16
CA SER A 126 -10.02 6.38 -10.50
C SER A 126 -9.76 7.61 -11.37
N ALA A 127 -10.33 8.77 -11.00
CA ALA A 127 -10.09 10.04 -11.68
C ALA A 127 -8.71 10.63 -11.36
N TRP A 128 -8.07 10.20 -10.28
CA TRP A 128 -6.78 10.69 -9.84
C TRP A 128 -5.63 10.19 -10.74
N LYS A 129 -4.67 11.07 -11.01
CA LYS A 129 -3.51 10.83 -11.88
C LYS A 129 -2.25 10.70 -11.04
N PHE A 130 -2.17 9.61 -10.28
CA PHE A 130 -0.97 9.28 -9.51
C PHE A 130 0.25 8.97 -10.40
N PRO A 131 1.47 9.29 -9.94
CA PRO A 131 1.79 9.96 -8.68
C PRO A 131 1.74 11.50 -8.77
N LYS A 132 1.45 12.08 -9.94
CA LYS A 132 1.55 13.53 -10.17
C LYS A 132 0.64 14.34 -9.27
N ASP A 133 -0.60 13.89 -9.10
CA ASP A 133 -1.60 14.60 -8.29
C ASP A 133 -1.21 14.66 -6.80
N PHE A 134 -0.57 13.63 -6.27
CA PHE A 134 -0.01 13.62 -4.91
C PHE A 134 0.97 14.77 -4.69
N PHE A 135 1.91 14.98 -5.64
CA PHE A 135 2.89 16.06 -5.52
C PHE A 135 2.25 17.43 -5.66
N ILE A 136 1.26 17.59 -6.54
CA ILE A 136 0.50 18.85 -6.66
C ILE A 136 -0.18 19.20 -5.33
N ILE A 137 -0.85 18.23 -4.70
CA ILE A 137 -1.52 18.45 -3.41
C ILE A 137 -0.51 18.77 -2.31
N SER A 138 0.63 18.09 -2.30
CA SER A 138 1.65 18.31 -1.29
C SER A 138 2.12 19.78 -1.25
N GLU A 139 2.25 20.43 -2.41
CA GLU A 139 2.74 21.80 -2.56
C GLU A 139 1.66 22.87 -2.34
N GLN A 140 0.40 22.57 -2.66
CA GLN A 140 -0.64 23.58 -2.83
C GLN A 140 -1.53 23.69 -1.59
N LYS A 141 -1.31 24.73 -0.77
CA LYS A 141 -2.07 24.98 0.46
C LYS A 141 -3.60 25.04 0.26
N GLN A 142 -4.05 25.51 -0.90
CA GLN A 142 -5.48 25.61 -1.24
C GLN A 142 -6.16 24.23 -1.38
N LEU A 143 -5.37 23.17 -1.60
CA LEU A 143 -5.83 21.79 -1.76
C LEU A 143 -5.78 20.98 -0.46
N LYS A 144 -5.64 21.64 0.70
CA LYS A 144 -5.54 20.98 2.03
C LYS A 144 -6.63 19.93 2.27
N ARG A 145 -7.83 20.13 1.75
CA ARG A 145 -8.97 19.21 1.88
C ARG A 145 -8.77 17.84 1.21
N PHE A 146 -7.77 17.71 0.33
CA PHE A 146 -7.43 16.48 -0.39
C PHE A 146 -6.23 15.75 0.20
N GLU A 147 -5.57 16.30 1.22
CA GLU A 147 -4.35 15.72 1.78
C GLU A 147 -4.57 14.28 2.29
N GLU A 148 -5.63 14.06 3.06
CA GLU A 148 -5.93 12.74 3.64
C GLU A 148 -6.19 11.69 2.55
N GLN A 149 -7.07 11.99 1.58
CA GLN A 149 -7.35 11.08 0.47
C GLN A 149 -6.11 10.83 -0.40
N ALA A 150 -5.26 11.84 -0.59
CA ALA A 150 -4.00 11.67 -1.30
C ALA A 150 -3.03 10.74 -0.55
N LEU A 151 -2.96 10.84 0.78
CA LEU A 151 -2.17 9.98 1.65
C LEU A 151 -2.70 8.55 1.65
N GLU A 152 -4.01 8.35 1.77
CA GLU A 152 -4.67 7.03 1.69
C GLU A 152 -4.34 6.33 0.37
N LEU A 153 -4.55 7.00 -0.76
CA LEU A 153 -4.25 6.46 -2.09
C LEU A 153 -2.75 6.19 -2.28
N ALA A 154 -1.88 7.02 -1.71
CA ALA A 154 -0.44 6.78 -1.70
C ALA A 154 -0.08 5.54 -0.88
N CYS A 155 -0.75 5.28 0.24
CA CYS A 155 -0.47 4.14 1.12
C CYS A 155 -0.88 2.79 0.50
N ILE A 156 -1.85 2.76 -0.42
CA ILE A 156 -2.23 1.57 -1.21
C ILE A 156 -1.10 1.10 -2.15
N ASN A 157 -0.36 2.02 -2.76
CA ASN A 157 0.76 1.67 -3.64
C ASN A 157 1.93 2.65 -3.46
N PRO A 158 2.61 2.63 -2.30
CA PRO A 158 3.54 3.69 -1.94
C PRO A 158 4.76 3.74 -2.85
N ARG A 159 5.13 2.60 -3.45
CA ARG A 159 6.22 2.52 -4.42
C ARG A 159 6.05 3.49 -5.58
N ILE A 160 4.82 3.81 -6.00
CA ILE A 160 4.59 4.78 -7.10
C ILE A 160 5.02 6.20 -6.72
N ILE A 161 4.84 6.57 -5.44
CA ILE A 161 5.27 7.86 -4.90
C ILE A 161 6.79 7.86 -4.72
N PHE A 162 7.31 6.90 -3.95
CA PHE A 162 8.73 6.84 -3.60
C PHE A 162 9.65 6.69 -4.82
N LYS A 163 9.24 5.94 -5.86
CA LYS A 163 10.00 5.81 -7.12
C LYS A 163 9.86 7.01 -8.05
N SER A 164 8.94 7.94 -7.78
CA SER A 164 8.79 9.13 -8.61
C SER A 164 10.06 9.99 -8.59
N LYS A 165 10.39 10.60 -9.73
CA LYS A 165 11.45 11.59 -9.82
C LYS A 165 11.15 12.83 -8.95
N ASP A 166 9.87 13.12 -8.75
CA ASP A 166 9.38 14.28 -7.99
C ASP A 166 9.45 14.04 -6.47
N PHE A 167 9.70 12.79 -6.03
CA PHE A 167 9.80 12.44 -4.60
C PHE A 167 10.85 13.26 -3.86
N LEU A 168 11.98 13.58 -4.51
CA LEU A 168 13.06 14.36 -3.89
C LEU A 168 12.66 15.81 -3.62
N GLN A 169 11.61 16.31 -4.26
CA GLN A 169 11.07 17.66 -4.08
C GLN A 169 9.92 17.70 -3.08
N LEU A 170 9.52 16.54 -2.54
CA LEU A 170 8.42 16.46 -1.59
C LEU A 170 8.73 17.30 -0.35
N ASN A 171 7.83 18.18 0.05
CA ASN A 171 8.06 18.97 1.26
C ASN A 171 8.07 18.09 2.52
N GLU A 172 8.86 18.53 3.50
CA GLU A 172 9.06 17.80 4.75
C GLU A 172 7.75 17.53 5.49
N ARG A 173 6.83 18.50 5.52
CA ARG A 173 5.52 18.35 6.19
C ARG A 173 4.73 17.15 5.64
N PHE A 174 4.67 17.02 4.31
CA PHE A 174 3.93 15.95 3.65
C PHE A 174 4.68 14.62 3.74
N LEU A 175 6.01 14.64 3.69
CA LEU A 175 6.83 13.46 3.94
C LEU A 175 6.60 12.92 5.36
N ILE A 176 6.56 13.79 6.37
CA ILE A 176 6.24 13.42 7.76
C ILE A 176 4.84 12.80 7.85
N GLN A 177 3.83 13.42 7.23
CA GLN A 177 2.47 12.86 7.21
C GLN A 177 2.46 11.45 6.61
N LEU A 178 3.14 11.23 5.48
CA LEU A 178 3.27 9.92 4.86
C LEU A 178 3.99 8.91 5.78
N LEU A 179 5.10 9.32 6.41
CA LEU A 179 5.86 8.46 7.32
C LEU A 179 5.10 8.09 8.60
N LYS A 180 4.14 8.91 9.04
CA LYS A 180 3.29 8.62 10.21
C LYS A 180 2.25 7.53 9.95
N ARG A 181 1.85 7.30 8.70
CA ARG A 181 0.75 6.40 8.33
C ARG A 181 0.99 4.95 8.74
N ASP A 182 0.06 4.37 9.51
CA ASP A 182 0.10 2.96 9.89
C ASP A 182 -0.14 2.01 8.72
N ASP A 183 -0.93 2.43 7.73
CA ASP A 183 -1.27 1.69 6.52
C ASP A 183 -0.27 1.89 5.36
N LEU A 184 0.87 2.55 5.60
CA LEU A 184 1.90 2.72 4.57
C LEU A 184 2.55 1.35 4.24
N GLU A 185 2.11 0.70 3.17
CA GLU A 185 2.50 -0.67 2.79
C GLU A 185 3.91 -0.79 2.18
N MET A 186 4.93 -0.36 2.91
CA MET A 186 6.34 -0.44 2.49
C MET A 186 7.22 -0.97 3.64
N ASN A 187 8.32 -1.67 3.28
CA ASN A 187 9.24 -2.18 4.30
C ASN A 187 9.94 -1.00 4.94
N GLU A 188 10.13 -1.02 6.26
CA GLU A 188 10.84 0.05 6.96
C GLU A 188 12.22 0.33 6.36
N ILE A 189 12.98 -0.70 5.97
CA ILE A 189 14.28 -0.49 5.30
C ILE A 189 14.13 0.18 3.93
N GLU A 190 13.07 -0.12 3.16
CA GLU A 190 12.82 0.58 1.89
C GLU A 190 12.47 2.05 2.15
N ILE A 191 11.60 2.32 3.13
CA ILE A 191 11.19 3.67 3.54
C ILE A 191 12.43 4.47 3.97
N LEU A 192 13.25 3.90 4.85
CA LEU A 192 14.48 4.53 5.32
C LEU A 192 15.43 4.84 4.16
N ASN A 193 15.63 3.92 3.21
CA ASN A 193 16.51 4.16 2.07
C ASN A 193 16.04 5.37 1.23
N TYR A 194 14.73 5.50 1.02
CA TYR A 194 14.18 6.67 0.35
C TYR A 194 14.29 7.94 1.18
N LEU A 195 14.07 7.86 2.49
CA LEU A 195 14.27 9.00 3.40
C LEU A 195 15.71 9.51 3.34
N ILE A 196 16.70 8.62 3.36
CA ILE A 196 18.11 8.98 3.19
C ILE A 196 18.35 9.63 1.82
N LYS A 197 17.77 9.08 0.75
CA LYS A 197 17.88 9.67 -0.58
C LYS A 197 17.26 11.09 -0.65
N TRP A 198 16.12 11.29 -0.01
CA TRP A 198 15.48 12.59 0.13
C TRP A 198 16.34 13.55 0.94
N GLY A 199 16.88 13.11 2.08
CA GLY A 199 17.76 13.91 2.92
C GLY A 199 19.01 14.36 2.18
N ILE A 200 19.65 13.49 1.39
CA ILE A 200 20.82 13.85 0.57
C ILE A 200 20.46 14.91 -0.47
N ALA A 201 19.28 14.79 -1.09
CA ALA A 201 18.83 15.74 -2.10
C ALA A 201 18.52 17.13 -1.52
N ASN A 202 18.11 17.20 -0.25
CA ASN A 202 17.67 18.40 0.45
C ASN A 202 18.68 18.96 1.46
N THR A 203 19.87 18.33 1.58
CA THR A 203 20.99 18.81 2.40
C THR A 203 22.01 19.55 1.51
N ASN A 204 22.63 20.62 2.05
CA ASN A 204 23.53 21.61 1.42
C ASN A 204 24.53 21.04 0.35
N PRO A 205 24.92 21.81 -0.70
CA PRO A 205 25.51 21.30 -1.94
C PRO A 205 27.01 20.92 -1.89
N THR A 206 27.66 20.90 -0.73
CA THR A 206 29.04 20.37 -0.59
C THR A 206 29.11 18.84 -0.76
N LEU A 207 27.96 18.15 -0.72
CA LEU A 207 27.80 16.78 -1.23
C LEU A 207 27.89 16.80 -2.77
N ASN A 208 29.14 16.85 -3.25
CA ASN A 208 29.55 17.06 -4.62
C ASN A 208 28.78 16.24 -5.67
N ASN A 209 28.58 16.87 -6.83
CA ASN A 209 27.88 16.42 -8.04
C ASN A 209 28.27 15.02 -8.61
N VAL A 210 29.24 14.33 -8.01
CA VAL A 210 29.68 12.98 -8.37
C VAL A 210 28.74 11.92 -7.80
N GLU A 211 28.15 12.14 -6.63
CA GLU A 211 27.22 11.17 -6.04
C GLU A 211 25.82 11.23 -6.68
N LYS A 212 25.36 12.43 -7.07
CA LYS A 212 24.06 12.62 -7.73
C LYS A 212 23.86 11.77 -8.99
N ARG A 213 24.92 11.33 -9.70
CA ARG A 213 24.80 10.54 -10.94
C ARG A 213 24.63 9.02 -10.74
N PHE A 214 24.97 8.46 -9.57
CA PHE A 214 24.96 7.00 -9.33
C PHE A 214 23.66 6.45 -8.69
N TYR A 215 22.75 7.32 -8.20
CA TYR A 215 21.65 6.94 -7.30
C TYR A 215 20.32 6.46 -7.93
N PHE A 216 20.25 6.26 -9.24
CA PHE A 216 18.95 6.17 -9.92
C PHE A 216 18.50 4.78 -10.37
N LYS A 217 19.22 3.69 -10.06
CA LYS A 217 18.76 2.34 -10.42
C LYS A 217 17.98 1.61 -9.33
N GLU A 218 18.41 1.60 -8.06
CA GLU A 218 17.63 1.00 -6.95
C GLU A 218 17.93 1.66 -5.58
N PRO A 219 16.96 1.74 -4.65
CA PRO A 219 17.16 2.24 -3.29
C PRO A 219 17.88 1.18 -2.44
N ASN A 220 19.16 0.98 -2.68
CA ASN A 220 20.04 0.28 -1.75
C ASN A 220 20.91 1.31 -1.03
N LEU A 221 21.24 1.05 0.24
CA LEU A 221 22.17 1.89 1.02
C LEU A 221 23.61 1.74 0.52
N ASN A 222 23.86 1.61 -0.79
CA ASN A 222 25.21 1.61 -1.35
C ASN A 222 25.73 3.05 -1.55
N ILE A 223 25.40 3.92 -0.60
CA ILE A 223 25.94 5.27 -0.50
C ILE A 223 27.35 5.15 0.11
N ASN A 224 28.33 5.82 -0.51
CA ASN A 224 29.70 5.82 -0.03
C ASN A 224 29.96 7.04 0.85
N THR A 225 29.74 6.90 2.16
CA THR A 225 29.92 8.01 3.11
C THR A 225 31.37 8.27 3.50
N LYS A 226 32.37 7.58 2.93
CA LYS A 226 33.79 7.74 3.31
C LYS A 226 34.34 9.15 3.10
N LYS A 227 33.72 9.94 2.23
CA LYS A 227 34.13 11.33 1.93
C LYS A 227 33.36 12.38 2.74
N TRP A 228 32.39 11.96 3.56
CA TRP A 228 31.54 12.87 4.31
C TRP A 228 32.30 13.41 5.53
N THR A 229 32.22 14.72 5.73
CA THR A 229 32.77 15.41 6.90
C THR A 229 31.77 15.38 8.07
N ALA A 230 32.23 15.71 9.28
CA ALA A 230 31.34 15.87 10.43
C ALA A 230 30.24 16.93 10.19
N ILE A 231 30.55 17.99 9.42
CA ILE A 231 29.61 19.03 9.03
C ILE A 231 28.53 18.47 8.09
N ASP A 232 28.90 17.57 7.16
CA ASP A 232 27.93 16.93 6.27
C ASP A 232 26.94 16.06 7.06
N PHE A 233 27.42 15.28 8.03
CA PHE A 233 26.56 14.51 8.93
C PHE A 233 25.66 15.39 9.80
N MET A 234 26.19 16.49 10.35
CA MET A 234 25.40 17.44 11.15
C MET A 234 24.28 18.09 10.32
N ASN A 235 24.58 18.47 9.08
CA ASN A 235 23.56 19.04 8.19
C ASN A 235 22.49 17.99 7.83
N MET A 236 22.92 16.75 7.57
CA MET A 236 22.00 15.65 7.27
C MET A 236 21.09 15.31 8.45
N GLU A 237 21.65 15.28 9.67
CA GLU A 237 20.91 15.12 10.92
C GLU A 237 19.83 16.20 11.03
N LYS A 238 20.20 17.48 10.86
CA LYS A 238 19.27 18.59 10.92
C LYS A 238 18.14 18.48 9.89
N THR A 239 18.45 18.05 8.66
CA THR A 239 17.46 17.85 7.59
C THR A 239 16.49 16.71 7.91
N LEU A 240 16.96 15.63 8.51
CA LEU A 240 16.14 14.44 8.77
C LEU A 240 15.52 14.39 10.17
N ARG A 241 15.89 15.31 11.06
CA ARG A 241 15.53 15.30 12.48
C ARG A 241 14.05 15.06 12.75
N ASN A 242 13.16 15.71 12.00
CA ASN A 242 11.71 15.57 12.21
C ASN A 242 11.12 14.34 11.51
N CYS A 243 11.84 13.73 10.57
CA CYS A 243 11.41 12.52 9.86
C CYS A 243 11.85 11.23 10.57
N ILE A 244 13.03 11.23 11.19
CA ILE A 244 13.62 10.06 11.88
C ILE A 244 12.68 9.44 12.93
N PRO A 245 11.98 10.22 13.79
CA PRO A 245 11.05 9.67 14.78
C PRO A 245 9.87 8.90 14.18
N HIS A 246 9.63 8.99 12.87
CA HIS A 246 8.52 8.32 12.18
C HIS A 246 8.96 7.06 11.43
N ILE A 247 10.24 6.68 11.53
CA ILE A 247 10.77 5.40 11.06
C ILE A 247 10.66 4.37 12.18
N ARG A 248 10.16 3.17 11.85
CA ARG A 248 9.93 2.12 12.86
C ARG A 248 11.14 1.21 12.98
N PHE A 249 12.26 1.76 13.47
CA PHE A 249 13.54 1.04 13.56
C PHE A 249 13.45 -0.28 14.32
N PHE A 250 12.68 -0.33 15.40
CA PHE A 250 12.41 -1.54 16.19
C PHE A 250 11.72 -2.66 15.39
N GLN A 251 11.11 -2.33 14.25
CA GLN A 251 10.45 -3.29 13.36
C GLN A 251 11.36 -3.77 12.22
N MET A 252 12.59 -3.23 12.12
CA MET A 252 13.61 -3.70 11.18
C MET A 252 14.29 -4.96 11.70
N SER A 253 14.92 -5.73 10.79
CA SER A 253 15.81 -6.80 11.22
C SER A 253 17.14 -6.23 11.71
N PRO A 254 17.82 -6.88 12.68
CA PRO A 254 19.13 -6.44 13.16
C PRO A 254 20.15 -6.23 12.03
N GLU A 255 20.13 -7.08 10.99
CA GLU A 255 21.04 -6.98 9.86
C GLU A 255 20.78 -5.71 9.03
N ASN A 256 19.50 -5.40 8.79
CA ASN A 256 19.13 -4.19 8.04
C ASN A 256 19.47 -2.92 8.82
N TYR A 257 19.23 -2.93 10.14
CA TYR A 257 19.62 -1.81 10.99
C TYR A 257 21.14 -1.64 11.02
N LYS A 258 21.90 -2.75 11.11
CA LYS A 258 23.36 -2.71 11.12
C LYS A 258 23.93 -2.07 9.86
N LEU A 259 23.39 -2.41 8.68
CA LEU A 259 23.77 -1.79 7.40
C LEU A 259 23.56 -0.26 7.39
N PHE A 260 22.49 0.21 8.03
CA PHE A 260 22.25 1.64 8.19
C PHE A 260 23.22 2.26 9.20
N GLN A 261 23.35 1.68 10.39
CA GLN A 261 24.21 2.15 11.48
C GLN A 261 25.66 2.30 11.01
N ASP A 262 26.20 1.34 10.26
CA ASP A 262 27.58 1.35 9.78
C ASP A 262 27.93 2.57 8.90
N LYS A 263 26.91 3.23 8.33
CA LYS A 263 27.10 4.37 7.41
C LYS A 263 26.57 5.70 7.96
N PHE A 264 25.52 5.63 8.77
CA PHE A 264 24.68 6.77 9.12
C PHE A 264 24.41 6.86 10.62
N LYS A 265 25.17 6.18 11.49
CA LYS A 265 25.01 6.32 12.95
C LYS A 265 25.00 7.79 13.43
N ASN A 266 25.81 8.65 12.81
CA ASN A 266 25.95 10.06 13.21
C ASN A 266 24.72 10.94 12.92
N ILE A 267 23.69 10.44 12.23
CA ILE A 267 22.43 11.18 12.02
C ILE A 267 21.31 10.77 12.98
N LEU A 268 21.56 9.78 13.85
CA LEU A 268 20.62 9.38 14.89
C LEU A 268 20.95 10.06 16.23
N PRO A 269 19.94 10.37 17.05
CA PRO A 269 20.13 10.62 18.47
C PRO A 269 20.84 9.42 19.12
N ILE A 270 21.80 9.71 20.02
CA ILE A 270 22.59 8.66 20.68
C ILE A 270 21.69 7.74 21.51
N GLU A 271 20.73 8.33 22.22
CA GLU A 271 19.78 7.58 23.05
C GLU A 271 18.94 6.61 22.20
N LEU A 272 18.51 7.04 21.01
CA LEU A 272 17.72 6.20 20.10
C LEU A 272 18.55 5.01 19.57
N ASP A 273 19.81 5.23 19.19
CA ASP A 273 20.69 4.14 18.73
C ASP A 273 20.93 3.11 19.84
N GLU A 274 21.15 3.57 21.07
CA GLU A 274 21.33 2.71 22.25
C GLU A 274 20.07 1.91 22.57
N GLU A 275 18.88 2.55 22.54
CA GLU A 275 17.59 1.87 22.74
C GLU A 275 17.33 0.79 21.69
N ILE A 276 17.61 1.07 20.41
CA ILE A 276 17.42 0.09 19.32
C ILE A 276 18.38 -1.09 19.49
N MET A 277 19.66 -0.81 19.77
CA MET A 277 20.66 -1.86 19.96
C MET A 277 20.37 -2.70 21.20
N GLN A 278 19.91 -2.07 22.28
CA GLN A 278 19.48 -2.79 23.48
C GLN A 278 18.26 -3.64 23.18
N HIS A 279 17.27 -3.11 22.47
CA HIS A 279 16.11 -3.88 22.02
C HIS A 279 16.54 -5.12 21.23
N PHE A 280 17.49 -5.03 20.30
CA PHE A 280 17.97 -6.20 19.54
C PHE A 280 18.77 -7.21 20.36
N LYS A 281 19.45 -6.78 21.45
CA LYS A 281 20.14 -7.69 22.39
C LYS A 281 19.17 -8.38 23.33
N GLU A 282 18.22 -7.63 23.86
CA GLU A 282 17.14 -8.09 24.74
C GLU A 282 16.04 -8.81 23.98
N TYR A 283 16.06 -8.76 22.64
CA TYR A 283 15.19 -9.52 21.76
C TYR A 283 15.47 -11.02 21.95
N ASN A 284 14.98 -11.52 23.06
CA ASN A 284 14.81 -12.90 23.36
C ASN A 284 13.38 -13.23 22.93
N PRO A 285 13.15 -14.05 21.88
CA PRO A 285 11.81 -14.38 21.41
C PRO A 285 10.93 -15.07 22.47
N LEU A 286 11.48 -15.38 23.66
CA LEU A 286 10.81 -15.97 24.82
C LEU A 286 10.32 -14.93 25.86
N VAL A 287 10.66 -13.64 25.73
CA VAL A 287 10.35 -12.61 26.74
C VAL A 287 9.62 -11.46 26.06
N LYS A 288 8.43 -11.07 26.58
CA LYS A 288 7.74 -9.85 26.14
C LYS A 288 8.70 -8.67 26.32
N PRO A 289 8.90 -7.81 25.30
CA PRO A 289 9.67 -6.59 25.51
C PRO A 289 9.02 -5.82 26.66
N SER A 290 9.85 -5.30 27.56
CA SER A 290 9.45 -4.33 28.56
C SER A 290 8.63 -3.24 27.85
N SER A 291 7.50 -2.86 28.44
CA SER A 291 6.50 -1.98 27.84
C SER A 291 7.03 -0.56 27.65
N ASN A 292 7.94 -0.36 26.70
CA ASN A 292 8.38 0.96 26.28
C ASN A 292 7.26 1.55 25.44
N LYS A 293 6.52 2.49 26.03
CA LYS A 293 5.38 3.19 25.41
C LYS A 293 5.74 3.95 24.12
N ASN A 294 7.04 4.05 23.80
CA ASN A 294 7.57 4.79 22.66
C ASN A 294 7.86 3.92 21.42
N ILE A 295 7.70 2.59 21.49
CA ILE A 295 7.94 1.72 20.34
C ILE A 295 6.73 1.76 19.40
N LEU A 296 6.91 2.32 18.20
CA LEU A 296 5.88 2.30 17.17
C LEU A 296 5.58 0.84 16.74
N PRO A 297 4.29 0.45 16.64
CA PRO A 297 3.91 -0.89 16.20
C PRO A 297 4.29 -1.12 14.73
N PRO A 298 4.37 -2.37 14.22
CA PRO A 298 4.52 -2.62 12.78
C PRO A 298 3.47 -1.86 11.95
N ARG A 299 3.83 -1.44 10.71
CA ARG A 299 2.84 -0.91 9.76
C ARG A 299 1.83 -2.00 9.44
N SER A 300 0.55 -1.65 9.58
CA SER A 300 -0.59 -2.50 9.26
C SER A 300 -0.68 -2.63 7.74
N SER A 301 -0.98 -3.84 7.22
CA SER A 301 -1.44 -3.94 5.84
C SER A 301 -2.87 -3.38 5.74
N VAL A 302 -3.19 -2.78 4.60
CA VAL A 302 -4.55 -2.43 4.15
C VAL A 302 -5.43 -3.69 4.10
N TYR A 303 -4.83 -4.88 3.99
CA TYR A 303 -5.51 -6.15 4.20
C TYR A 303 -5.80 -6.38 5.69
N GLN A 304 -7.06 -6.19 6.09
CA GLN A 304 -7.58 -6.76 7.34
C GLN A 304 -7.47 -8.28 7.27
N PHE A 305 -6.55 -8.83 8.07
CA PHE A 305 -6.35 -10.26 8.22
C PHE A 305 -7.30 -10.76 9.32
N ASP A 306 -8.38 -11.44 8.93
CA ASP A 306 -9.43 -11.93 9.84
C ASP A 306 -8.99 -13.24 10.53
N SER A 307 -8.12 -13.12 11.53
CA SER A 307 -7.67 -14.24 12.36
C SER A 307 -7.42 -13.82 13.80
N ASN A 308 -7.87 -14.67 14.72
CA ASN A 308 -7.56 -14.54 16.15
C ASN A 308 -6.33 -15.36 16.57
N ILE A 309 -5.85 -16.28 15.72
CA ILE A 309 -4.75 -17.19 16.04
C ILE A 309 -3.41 -16.69 15.49
N ILE A 310 -3.37 -16.20 14.25
CA ILE A 310 -2.11 -15.84 13.58
C ILE A 310 -2.11 -14.40 13.08
N ASN A 311 -0.92 -13.82 12.91
CA ASN A 311 -0.76 -12.47 12.36
C ASN A 311 -0.30 -12.51 10.89
N ALA A 312 -0.18 -11.33 10.27
CA ALA A 312 0.20 -11.24 8.86
C ALA A 312 1.63 -11.77 8.54
N LYS A 313 2.56 -11.78 9.51
CA LYS A 313 3.89 -12.42 9.33
C LYS A 313 3.77 -13.94 9.30
N ASP A 314 2.97 -14.49 10.20
CA ASP A 314 2.66 -15.93 10.25
C ASP A 314 1.97 -16.37 8.95
N ALA A 315 1.02 -15.57 8.45
CA ALA A 315 0.35 -15.81 7.17
C ALA A 315 1.32 -15.80 5.98
N ALA A 316 2.26 -14.86 5.95
CA ALA A 316 3.29 -14.80 4.89
C ALA A 316 4.23 -16.00 4.92
N LEU A 317 4.55 -16.50 6.13
CA LEU A 317 5.33 -17.71 6.31
C LEU A 317 4.57 -18.94 5.79
N ILE A 318 3.30 -19.11 6.17
CA ILE A 318 2.44 -20.20 5.69
C ILE A 318 2.31 -20.14 4.16
N ALA A 319 2.07 -18.96 3.59
CA ALA A 319 2.06 -18.75 2.14
C ALA A 319 3.36 -19.19 1.46
N SER A 320 4.51 -18.92 2.08
CA SER A 320 5.81 -19.33 1.55
C SER A 320 5.98 -20.85 1.56
N TRP A 321 5.37 -21.54 2.54
CA TRP A 321 5.32 -23.01 2.59
C TRP A 321 4.36 -23.58 1.54
N ILE A 322 3.19 -22.97 1.34
CA ILE A 322 2.23 -23.37 0.31
C ILE A 322 2.85 -23.26 -1.08
N ASP A 323 3.51 -22.15 -1.40
CA ASP A 323 4.22 -21.96 -2.68
C ASP A 323 5.55 -22.75 -2.74
N GLY A 324 5.96 -23.32 -1.60
CA GLY A 324 7.20 -24.06 -1.37
C GLY A 324 8.47 -23.33 -1.79
N ILE A 325 8.52 -22.04 -1.51
CA ILE A 325 9.72 -21.20 -1.56
C ILE A 325 10.82 -21.79 -0.66
N ASP A 326 10.44 -22.41 0.46
CA ASP A 326 11.36 -23.04 1.41
C ASP A 326 11.82 -24.46 0.98
N ASN A 327 11.24 -25.03 -0.07
CA ASN A 327 11.64 -26.33 -0.61
C ASN A 327 12.79 -26.10 -1.61
N GLY A 328 14.03 -26.38 -1.20
CA GLY A 328 15.32 -26.01 -1.86
C GLY A 328 15.55 -26.37 -3.34
N ASN A 329 14.52 -26.74 -4.10
CA ASN A 329 14.54 -26.97 -5.54
C ASN A 329 14.41 -25.70 -6.38
N ASN A 330 13.82 -24.61 -5.85
CA ASN A 330 13.63 -23.35 -6.59
C ASN A 330 14.72 -22.31 -6.25
N ARG A 331 15.92 -22.47 -6.83
CA ARG A 331 17.07 -21.56 -6.64
C ARG A 331 16.83 -20.09 -7.06
N LYS A 332 15.72 -19.79 -7.75
CA LYS A 332 15.36 -18.44 -8.25
C LYS A 332 14.56 -17.58 -7.25
N LEU A 333 13.90 -18.16 -6.24
CA LEU A 333 13.13 -17.43 -5.22
C LEU A 333 13.75 -17.68 -3.84
N LYS A 334 14.75 -16.89 -3.45
CA LYS A 334 15.48 -17.07 -2.18
C LYS A 334 14.85 -16.38 -0.97
N LYS A 335 13.71 -15.69 -1.11
CA LYS A 335 13.12 -14.89 -0.03
C LYS A 335 11.67 -15.30 0.19
N ARG A 336 11.35 -15.70 1.42
CA ARG A 336 9.97 -15.87 1.91
C ARG A 336 9.13 -14.64 1.59
N TYR A 337 7.83 -14.85 1.40
CA TYR A 337 6.89 -13.74 1.34
C TYR A 337 6.98 -12.91 2.60
N GLN A 338 6.82 -11.61 2.41
CA GLN A 338 6.58 -10.67 3.48
C GLN A 338 5.07 -10.44 3.56
N PHE A 339 4.58 -9.99 4.72
CA PHE A 339 3.15 -9.79 4.96
C PHE A 339 2.43 -8.93 3.91
N LYS A 340 3.16 -8.02 3.25
CA LYS A 340 2.67 -7.15 2.17
C LYS A 340 2.67 -7.76 0.76
N ASN A 341 3.32 -8.90 0.56
CA ASN A 341 3.48 -9.55 -0.74
C ASN A 341 2.96 -11.00 -0.71
N ILE A 342 1.92 -11.27 0.08
CA ILE A 342 1.30 -12.60 0.15
C ILE A 342 0.47 -12.77 -1.13
N PRO A 343 0.76 -13.78 -1.99
CA PRO A 343 -0.01 -13.98 -3.22
C PRO A 343 -1.35 -14.68 -2.95
N PHE A 344 -1.59 -15.08 -1.71
CA PHE A 344 -2.81 -15.72 -1.24
C PHE A 344 -3.66 -14.74 -0.43
N LYS A 345 -4.96 -14.69 -0.71
CA LYS A 345 -5.95 -14.15 0.22
C LYS A 345 -6.37 -15.27 1.16
N PHE A 346 -6.08 -15.12 2.46
CA PHE A 346 -6.56 -16.01 3.51
C PHE A 346 -7.88 -15.49 4.03
N ASP A 347 -8.98 -16.14 3.65
CA ASP A 347 -10.31 -15.82 4.15
C ASP A 347 -10.69 -16.82 5.22
N CYS A 348 -10.95 -16.35 6.45
CA CYS A 348 -11.48 -17.17 7.53
C CYS A 348 -12.94 -17.53 7.22
N ILE A 349 -13.21 -18.82 7.09
CA ILE A 349 -14.53 -19.37 6.72
C ILE A 349 -15.19 -20.13 7.86
N TYR A 350 -14.46 -20.31 8.97
CA TYR A 350 -14.93 -21.02 10.15
C TYR A 350 -14.14 -20.58 11.36
N ARG A 351 -14.83 -20.32 12.47
CA ARG A 351 -14.21 -20.03 13.76
C ARG A 351 -14.91 -20.80 14.87
N GLY A 352 -14.18 -21.68 15.55
CA GLY A 352 -14.75 -22.59 16.55
C GLY A 352 -15.46 -21.87 17.70
N SER A 353 -14.93 -20.74 18.16
CA SER A 353 -15.56 -19.92 19.20
C SER A 353 -16.90 -19.28 18.79
N ILE A 354 -17.17 -19.15 17.48
CA ILE A 354 -18.41 -18.55 16.94
C ILE A 354 -19.36 -19.65 16.42
N ASP A 355 -18.81 -20.60 15.67
CA ASP A 355 -19.55 -21.62 14.94
C ASP A 355 -19.74 -22.93 15.73
N GLY A 356 -19.09 -23.09 16.88
CA GLY A 356 -19.07 -24.32 17.68
C GLY A 356 -17.82 -25.17 17.43
N PHE A 357 -17.62 -26.27 18.16
CA PHE A 357 -16.48 -27.18 17.94
C PHE A 357 -16.88 -28.56 17.43
N ASP A 358 -18.17 -28.92 17.47
CA ASP A 358 -18.66 -30.27 17.19
C ASP A 358 -19.29 -30.39 15.79
N ASN A 359 -19.04 -31.49 15.08
CA ASN A 359 -19.68 -31.93 13.83
C ASN A 359 -19.90 -30.89 12.70
N TYR A 360 -19.16 -29.80 12.74
CA TYR A 360 -19.38 -28.61 11.92
C TYR A 360 -19.15 -28.78 10.41
N TYR A 361 -18.36 -29.77 9.98
CA TYR A 361 -18.08 -29.99 8.56
C TYR A 361 -19.32 -30.28 7.73
N TYR A 362 -20.24 -31.06 8.29
CA TYR A 362 -21.47 -31.47 7.62
C TYR A 362 -22.49 -30.33 7.66
N GLU A 363 -22.64 -29.67 8.81
CA GLU A 363 -23.61 -28.58 9.00
C GLU A 363 -23.28 -27.34 8.17
N LYS A 364 -21.99 -26.98 8.09
CA LYS A 364 -21.51 -25.79 7.37
C LYS A 364 -21.05 -26.10 5.94
N ASN A 365 -21.16 -27.36 5.49
CA ASN A 365 -20.76 -27.82 4.17
C ASN A 365 -19.30 -27.42 3.83
N LEU A 366 -18.39 -27.58 4.80
CA LEU A 366 -16.98 -27.14 4.66
C LEU A 366 -16.13 -28.12 3.87
N PHE A 367 -16.60 -29.36 3.68
CA PHE A 367 -15.89 -30.38 2.90
C PHE A 367 -15.69 -29.97 1.43
N LYS A 368 -16.51 -29.04 0.90
CA LYS A 368 -16.44 -28.56 -0.50
C LYS A 368 -15.21 -27.70 -0.81
N TYR A 369 -14.56 -27.13 0.20
CA TYR A 369 -13.42 -26.25 0.01
C TYR A 369 -12.12 -27.06 -0.19
N ASN A 370 -11.17 -26.47 -0.92
CA ASN A 370 -9.81 -26.99 -1.09
C ASN A 370 -8.81 -25.90 -0.70
N ARG A 371 -7.51 -26.22 -0.67
CA ARG A 371 -6.44 -25.29 -0.23
C ARG A 371 -6.75 -24.67 1.14
N ILE A 372 -7.09 -25.54 2.07
CA ILE A 372 -7.51 -25.17 3.40
C ILE A 372 -6.29 -25.10 4.32
N VAL A 373 -6.20 -24.03 5.09
CA VAL A 373 -5.34 -23.96 6.27
C VAL A 373 -6.22 -24.08 7.51
N VAL A 374 -5.91 -25.05 8.36
CA VAL A 374 -6.53 -25.20 9.69
C VAL A 374 -5.53 -24.71 10.72
N LEU A 375 -5.98 -23.84 11.61
CA LEU A 375 -5.21 -23.25 12.70
C LEU A 375 -5.83 -23.66 14.02
N ILE A 376 -5.02 -24.10 14.96
CA ILE A 376 -5.46 -24.54 16.29
C ILE A 376 -4.64 -23.81 17.33
N LYS A 377 -5.31 -23.10 18.23
CA LYS A 377 -4.72 -22.57 19.45
C LYS A 377 -5.02 -23.53 20.59
N VAL A 378 -3.98 -24.00 21.28
CA VAL A 378 -4.13 -24.93 22.40
C VAL A 378 -4.62 -24.18 23.65
N ARG A 379 -5.52 -24.79 24.42
CA ARG A 379 -6.05 -24.20 25.65
C ARG A 379 -4.98 -24.12 26.73
N ASP A 380 -5.01 -23.01 27.47
CA ASP A 380 -4.08 -22.69 28.56
C ASP A 380 -2.60 -22.76 28.14
N SER A 381 -2.31 -22.54 26.86
CA SER A 381 -0.95 -22.36 26.35
C SER A 381 -0.89 -21.40 25.16
N GLU A 382 0.33 -20.98 24.84
CA GLU A 382 0.61 -20.18 23.65
C GLU A 382 0.97 -21.06 22.43
N GLU A 383 0.70 -22.38 22.52
CA GLU A 383 1.00 -23.31 21.44
C GLU A 383 0.02 -23.13 20.28
N ILE A 384 0.57 -22.93 19.09
CA ILE A 384 -0.18 -22.78 17.85
C ILE A 384 0.33 -23.85 16.89
N ILE A 385 -0.58 -24.71 16.46
CA ILE A 385 -0.31 -25.71 15.43
C ILE A 385 -1.29 -25.54 14.29
N GLY A 386 -0.94 -26.11 13.14
CA GLY A 386 -1.84 -26.05 12.00
C GLY A 386 -1.54 -27.08 10.94
N VAL A 387 -2.42 -27.09 9.96
CA VAL A 387 -2.44 -28.05 8.86
C VAL A 387 -2.74 -27.32 7.58
N TYR A 388 -2.00 -27.63 6.52
CA TYR A 388 -2.40 -27.27 5.16
C TYR A 388 -2.89 -28.51 4.43
N ASN A 389 -4.17 -28.48 4.06
CA ASN A 389 -4.82 -29.48 3.24
C ASN A 389 -5.10 -28.91 1.84
N PRO A 390 -4.25 -29.20 0.83
CA PRO A 390 -4.45 -28.69 -0.52
C PRO A 390 -5.72 -29.22 -1.21
N PHE A 391 -6.23 -30.37 -0.77
CA PHE A 391 -7.32 -31.09 -1.44
C PHE A 391 -8.68 -30.91 -0.77
N GLY A 392 -8.71 -30.55 0.51
CA GLY A 392 -9.96 -30.61 1.28
C GLY A 392 -10.49 -32.04 1.39
N TRP A 393 -11.81 -32.18 1.54
CA TRP A 393 -12.46 -33.48 1.81
C TRP A 393 -13.54 -33.87 0.79
N GLY A 394 -13.91 -32.97 -0.13
CA GLY A 394 -14.92 -33.19 -1.16
C GLY A 394 -14.39 -33.62 -2.54
N ILE A 395 -13.10 -33.96 -2.66
CA ILE A 395 -12.48 -34.32 -3.94
C ILE A 395 -12.74 -35.80 -4.28
N ASN A 396 -13.12 -36.07 -5.54
CA ASN A 396 -13.29 -37.44 -6.02
C ASN A 396 -11.93 -38.14 -6.28
N TYR A 397 -11.92 -39.47 -6.25
CA TYR A 397 -10.70 -40.28 -6.38
C TYR A 397 -9.94 -40.03 -7.70
N GLY A 398 -10.64 -39.71 -8.80
CA GLY A 398 -10.04 -39.41 -10.09
C GLY A 398 -9.24 -38.10 -10.10
N LEU A 399 -9.76 -37.04 -9.49
CA LEU A 399 -9.06 -35.76 -9.30
C LEU A 399 -7.85 -35.94 -8.37
N TYR A 400 -7.98 -36.72 -7.30
CA TYR A 400 -6.87 -37.07 -6.42
C TYR A 400 -5.71 -37.74 -7.17
N LEU A 401 -6.00 -38.72 -8.03
CA LEU A 401 -4.97 -39.38 -8.85
C LEU A 401 -4.26 -38.41 -9.79
N ARG A 402 -5.00 -37.48 -10.41
CA ARG A 402 -4.40 -36.42 -11.25
C ARG A 402 -3.44 -35.56 -10.43
N PHE A 403 -3.84 -35.07 -9.26
CA PHE A 403 -2.94 -34.27 -8.41
C PHE A 403 -1.69 -35.04 -7.95
N LYS A 404 -1.82 -36.33 -7.67
CA LYS A 404 -0.68 -37.20 -7.31
C LYS A 404 0.33 -37.37 -8.45
N LEU A 405 -0.14 -37.32 -9.70
CA LEU A 405 0.68 -37.45 -10.90
C LEU A 405 1.46 -36.16 -11.24
N PHE A 406 0.87 -34.98 -11.02
CA PHE A 406 1.47 -33.70 -11.43
C PHE A 406 2.46 -33.08 -10.43
N LYS A 407 2.57 -33.58 -9.18
CA LYS A 407 3.62 -33.23 -8.20
C LYS A 407 3.94 -31.72 -8.03
N ASP A 408 2.98 -30.83 -8.30
CA ASP A 408 3.19 -29.40 -8.10
C ASP A 408 3.35 -29.07 -6.62
N VAL A 409 4.24 -28.12 -6.31
CA VAL A 409 4.64 -27.73 -4.95
C VAL A 409 3.46 -27.29 -4.08
N ILE A 410 2.45 -26.65 -4.68
CA ILE A 410 1.18 -26.21 -4.05
C ILE A 410 0.32 -27.39 -3.56
N SER A 411 0.64 -28.62 -3.99
CA SER A 411 -0.07 -29.86 -3.68
C SER A 411 0.54 -30.65 -2.52
N GLN A 412 1.50 -30.08 -1.78
CA GLN A 412 2.12 -30.77 -0.66
C GLN A 412 1.32 -30.59 0.62
N TYR A 413 0.83 -31.71 1.15
CA TYR A 413 0.23 -31.77 2.46
C TYR A 413 1.30 -31.58 3.54
N PHE A 414 1.07 -30.65 4.47
CA PHE A 414 1.96 -30.46 5.61
C PHE A 414 1.21 -30.09 6.89
N ILE A 415 1.81 -30.45 8.02
CA ILE A 415 1.45 -29.94 9.33
C ILE A 415 2.58 -29.05 9.84
N PHE A 416 2.25 -28.10 10.71
CA PHE A 416 3.22 -27.14 11.21
C PHE A 416 2.95 -26.72 12.65
N SER A 417 3.99 -26.13 13.26
CA SER A 417 3.95 -25.51 14.58
C SER A 417 4.53 -24.11 14.51
N LEU A 418 3.77 -23.15 15.02
CA LEU A 418 4.16 -21.74 15.20
C LEU A 418 4.41 -21.39 16.68
N THR A 419 4.37 -22.37 17.58
CA THR A 419 4.68 -22.19 19.01
C THR A 419 5.99 -21.43 19.23
N ASN A 420 7.03 -21.77 18.45
CA ASN A 420 8.27 -20.99 18.36
C ASN A 420 8.34 -20.31 16.99
N ARG A 421 7.90 -19.04 16.89
CA ARG A 421 7.93 -18.27 15.63
C ARG A 421 9.34 -18.00 15.09
N ALA A 422 10.36 -18.04 15.93
CA ALA A 422 11.76 -17.91 15.49
C ALA A 422 12.24 -19.20 14.81
N ASN A 423 11.81 -20.36 15.33
CA ASN A 423 12.12 -21.69 14.80
C ASN A 423 10.84 -22.50 14.53
N PRO A 424 10.03 -22.09 13.54
CA PRO A 424 8.78 -22.77 13.25
C PRO A 424 9.05 -24.19 12.72
N ILE A 425 8.19 -25.13 13.09
CA ILE A 425 8.29 -26.52 12.63
C ILE A 425 7.41 -26.67 11.40
N LEU A 426 8.00 -27.06 10.28
CA LEU A 426 7.29 -27.53 9.10
C LEU A 426 7.54 -29.03 8.92
N SER A 427 6.45 -29.79 8.78
CA SER A 427 6.50 -31.24 8.73
C SER A 427 5.67 -31.77 7.56
N TYR A 428 6.38 -32.29 6.57
CA TYR A 428 5.76 -32.92 5.40
C TYR A 428 5.41 -34.38 5.66
N HIS A 429 4.36 -34.84 4.99
CA HIS A 429 3.96 -36.24 5.03
C HIS A 429 5.03 -37.14 4.38
N LYS A 430 5.35 -38.31 4.97
CA LYS A 430 6.36 -39.26 4.48
C LYS A 430 5.96 -39.98 3.19
N LYS A 431 4.70 -40.47 3.13
CA LYS A 431 4.19 -41.35 2.05
C LYS A 431 3.01 -40.78 1.22
N GLY A 432 2.60 -39.52 1.45
CA GLY A 432 1.43 -38.90 0.81
C GLY A 432 0.05 -39.46 1.19
N ILE A 433 -0.15 -39.92 2.43
CA ILE A 433 -1.48 -40.33 2.95
C ILE A 433 -2.26 -39.06 3.34
N MET A 434 -3.57 -39.08 3.11
CA MET A 434 -4.45 -37.90 3.15
C MET A 434 -5.09 -37.71 4.52
N SER A 435 -5.74 -36.56 4.68
CA SER A 435 -6.72 -36.35 5.74
C SER A 435 -8.03 -37.11 5.48
N LYS A 436 -8.68 -37.60 6.54
CA LYS A 436 -10.00 -38.25 6.49
C LYS A 436 -10.95 -37.61 7.51
N ILE A 437 -12.24 -37.62 7.22
CA ILE A 437 -13.30 -37.42 8.23
C ILE A 437 -13.91 -38.80 8.50
N SER A 438 -13.94 -39.22 9.76
CA SER A 438 -14.55 -40.49 10.18
C SER A 438 -16.07 -40.37 10.28
N ASN A 439 -16.77 -41.51 10.42
CA ASN A 439 -18.23 -41.53 10.45
C ASN A 439 -18.82 -40.84 11.69
N ASP A 440 -18.05 -40.76 12.77
CA ASP A 440 -18.34 -40.04 14.01
C ASP A 440 -17.89 -38.56 13.98
N GLY A 441 -17.46 -38.05 12.81
CA GLY A 441 -17.15 -36.63 12.62
C GLY A 441 -15.73 -36.21 13.03
N CYS A 442 -14.90 -37.14 13.49
CA CYS A 442 -13.50 -36.87 13.82
C CYS A 442 -12.66 -36.63 12.56
N ILE A 443 -11.87 -35.55 12.56
CA ILE A 443 -10.92 -35.26 11.50
C ILE A 443 -9.60 -35.92 11.84
N LEU A 444 -9.05 -36.64 10.87
CA LEU A 444 -7.76 -37.30 10.99
C LEU A 444 -6.82 -36.72 9.93
N PHE A 445 -5.64 -36.30 10.36
CA PHE A 445 -4.58 -35.79 9.51
C PHE A 445 -3.39 -36.75 9.53
N GLY A 446 -2.98 -37.26 8.37
CA GLY A 446 -2.00 -38.36 8.29
C GLY A 446 -2.61 -39.67 8.81
N ASP A 447 -1.81 -40.49 9.50
CA ASP A 447 -2.28 -41.74 10.11
C ASP A 447 -2.66 -41.50 11.57
N SER A 448 -3.62 -40.58 11.76
CA SER A 448 -3.98 -40.01 13.06
C SER A 448 -2.84 -39.27 13.75
N ASP A 449 -1.94 -38.67 12.96
CA ASP A 449 -0.83 -37.90 13.52
C ASP A 449 -1.31 -36.63 14.23
N LEU A 450 -2.39 -36.05 13.73
CA LEU A 450 -3.19 -35.05 14.41
C LEU A 450 -4.66 -35.43 14.19
N SER A 451 -5.42 -35.56 15.27
CA SER A 451 -6.87 -35.76 15.21
C SER A 451 -7.60 -34.64 15.91
N ILE A 452 -8.81 -34.33 15.42
CA ILE A 452 -9.70 -33.31 15.97
C ILE A 452 -11.07 -33.94 16.17
N ASN A 453 -11.55 -33.97 17.41
CA ASN A 453 -12.86 -34.47 17.79
C ASN A 453 -13.51 -33.49 18.78
N GLY A 454 -14.47 -32.70 18.30
CA GLY A 454 -15.02 -31.60 19.08
C GLY A 454 -13.94 -30.59 19.44
N SER A 455 -13.90 -30.17 20.70
CA SER A 455 -12.83 -29.31 21.24
C SER A 455 -11.53 -30.06 21.59
N TYR A 456 -11.48 -31.38 21.43
CA TYR A 456 -10.33 -32.20 21.82
C TYR A 456 -9.48 -32.60 20.62
N CYS A 457 -8.16 -32.58 20.81
CA CYS A 457 -7.18 -33.01 19.84
C CYS A 457 -6.28 -34.09 20.42
N THR A 458 -5.78 -34.97 19.56
CA THR A 458 -4.62 -35.82 19.87
C THR A 458 -3.53 -35.67 18.82
N SER A 459 -2.26 -35.80 19.22
CA SER A 459 -1.12 -35.66 18.33
C SER A 459 -0.05 -36.70 18.59
N LYS A 460 0.29 -37.50 17.58
CA LYS A 460 1.35 -38.53 17.63
C LYS A 460 2.15 -38.53 16.33
N GLN A 461 3.46 -38.71 16.40
CA GLN A 461 4.26 -38.73 15.17
C GLN A 461 4.28 -40.14 14.56
N HIS A 462 3.54 -40.34 13.47
CA HIS A 462 3.52 -41.56 12.69
C HIS A 462 3.97 -41.28 11.25
N SER A 463 3.12 -40.63 10.47
CA SER A 463 3.27 -40.41 9.04
C SER A 463 3.94 -39.10 8.66
N TYR A 464 4.09 -38.14 9.57
CA TYR A 464 4.84 -36.90 9.34
C TYR A 464 6.32 -36.99 9.74
N LYS A 465 7.18 -36.21 9.06
CA LYS A 465 8.64 -36.22 9.26
C LYS A 465 9.09 -35.71 10.63
N LYS A 466 8.34 -34.80 11.23
CA LYS A 466 8.60 -34.13 12.51
C LYS A 466 7.34 -34.10 13.37
N LYS A 467 7.49 -34.24 14.68
CA LYS A 467 6.48 -33.90 15.70
C LYS A 467 6.27 -32.37 15.72
N ILE A 468 5.02 -31.91 15.93
CA ILE A 468 4.66 -30.47 15.92
C ILE A 468 4.28 -29.92 17.30
N ILE A 469 3.95 -30.80 18.25
CA ILE A 469 3.59 -30.45 19.62
C ILE A 469 3.97 -31.60 20.53
N ASP A 470 4.36 -31.32 21.77
CA ASP A 470 4.80 -32.37 22.69
C ASP A 470 3.68 -33.15 23.36
N LYS A 471 2.53 -32.49 23.56
CA LYS A 471 1.31 -33.06 24.13
C LYS A 471 0.70 -34.12 23.22
N GLU A 472 0.39 -35.29 23.77
CA GLU A 472 -0.34 -36.33 23.03
C GLU A 472 -1.85 -36.07 22.98
N SER A 473 -2.41 -35.38 23.98
CA SER A 473 -3.81 -34.98 24.03
C SER A 473 -3.93 -33.57 24.62
N PHE A 474 -4.84 -32.78 24.08
CA PHE A 474 -5.07 -31.39 24.51
C PHE A 474 -6.43 -30.89 24.06
N GLU A 475 -6.97 -29.91 24.79
CA GLU A 475 -8.16 -29.16 24.38
C GLU A 475 -7.74 -27.91 23.59
N MET A 476 -8.53 -27.51 22.61
CA MET A 476 -8.33 -26.25 21.89
C MET A 476 -9.03 -25.07 22.59
N ALA A 477 -8.38 -23.91 22.56
CA ALA A 477 -9.00 -22.63 22.89
C ALA A 477 -9.67 -21.98 21.68
N GLU A 478 -9.13 -22.21 20.48
CA GLU A 478 -9.68 -21.68 19.24
C GLU A 478 -9.30 -22.57 18.06
N LEU A 479 -10.17 -22.58 17.05
CA LEU A 479 -9.99 -23.28 15.79
C LEU A 479 -10.41 -22.35 14.65
N GLU A 480 -9.53 -22.09 13.69
CA GLU A 480 -9.87 -21.33 12.49
C GLU A 480 -9.61 -22.16 11.24
N GLN A 481 -10.57 -22.14 10.31
CA GLN A 481 -10.37 -22.69 8.97
C GLN A 481 -10.32 -21.55 7.96
N MET A 482 -9.26 -21.52 7.15
CA MET A 482 -9.04 -20.49 6.15
C MET A 482 -8.88 -21.09 4.75
N ILE A 483 -9.32 -20.35 3.73
CA ILE A 483 -9.05 -20.69 2.33
C ILE A 483 -7.93 -19.80 1.80
N GLY A 484 -6.91 -20.39 1.17
CA GLY A 484 -5.87 -19.65 0.43
C GLY A 484 -6.22 -19.46 -1.05
N HIS A 485 -6.76 -18.30 -1.43
CA HIS A 485 -7.04 -17.96 -2.83
C HIS A 485 -5.84 -17.25 -3.49
N VAL A 486 -5.34 -17.75 -4.63
CA VAL A 486 -4.26 -17.07 -5.39
C VAL A 486 -4.82 -15.79 -6.04
N GLN A 487 -4.22 -14.62 -5.78
CA GLN A 487 -4.71 -13.31 -6.24
C GLN A 487 -4.31 -12.94 -7.68
N THR A 488 -3.28 -13.56 -8.27
CA THR A 488 -2.74 -13.12 -9.57
C THR A 488 -3.56 -13.62 -10.77
N ARG A 489 -4.07 -12.67 -11.58
CA ARG A 489 -4.63 -12.89 -12.92
C ARG A 489 -3.67 -13.58 -13.92
N LEU A 490 -2.39 -13.76 -13.59
CA LEU A 490 -1.39 -14.34 -14.48
C LEU A 490 -1.23 -15.87 -14.35
N ASP A 491 -1.61 -16.48 -13.23
CA ASP A 491 -1.54 -17.95 -13.06
C ASP A 491 -2.84 -18.65 -13.45
N ILE A 492 -3.91 -17.86 -13.66
CA ILE A 492 -5.13 -18.29 -14.31
C ILE A 492 -4.84 -18.81 -15.73
N ALA A 493 -3.77 -18.37 -16.40
CA ALA A 493 -3.38 -18.94 -17.69
C ALA A 493 -2.88 -20.40 -17.59
N ILE A 494 -2.33 -20.80 -16.45
CA ILE A 494 -1.92 -22.20 -16.20
C ILE A 494 -3.13 -23.03 -15.75
N ALA A 495 -4.07 -22.44 -15.03
CA ALA A 495 -5.32 -23.11 -14.62
C ALA A 495 -6.37 -23.21 -15.76
N ILE A 496 -6.42 -22.24 -16.68
CA ILE A 496 -7.35 -22.23 -17.83
C ILE A 496 -6.88 -23.15 -18.95
N ASN A 497 -5.57 -23.40 -19.10
CA ASN A 497 -5.06 -24.33 -20.12
C ASN A 497 -5.47 -25.81 -19.89
N LEU A 498 -6.08 -26.15 -18.77
CA LEU A 498 -6.65 -27.48 -18.52
C LEU A 498 -8.10 -27.64 -18.99
N ASN A 499 -8.76 -26.58 -19.49
CA ASN A 499 -10.13 -26.63 -20.02
C ASN A 499 -10.23 -26.51 -21.54
N LEU A 500 -9.13 -26.68 -22.30
CA LEU A 500 -9.14 -26.61 -23.77
C LEU A 500 -8.81 -27.92 -24.51
N LEU A 501 -8.87 -29.06 -23.85
CA LEU A 501 -8.99 -30.34 -24.54
C LEU A 501 -10.21 -31.08 -23.99
N LYS A 502 -11.23 -31.20 -24.85
CA LYS A 502 -12.47 -31.94 -24.65
C LYS A 502 -12.22 -33.36 -24.17
#